data_AF-A0AAN9ZCR2-F1
#
_entry.id   AF-A0AAN9ZCR2-F1
#
_cell.length_a   1.000
_cell.length_b   1.000
_cell.length_c   1.000
_cell.angle_alpha   90.00
_cell.angle_beta   90.00
_cell.angle_gamma   90.00
#
_symmetry.space_group_name_H-M   'P 1'
#
loop_
_entity.id
_entity.type
_entity.pdbx_description
1 polymer ?
#
loop_
_entity_poly.entity_id
_entity_poly.type
_entity_poly.pdbx_seq_one_letter_code
_entity_poly.pdbx_strand_id
1 'polypeptide(L)'
;MKQTDELPAVDGFSNSQALSREDCEAVVRQQKGRAGGSFAVESWSERDLAADGGPLGNLGSHLRLEVAVRWAEGGRRERLRFFVKKLPANDAQSAFVQGSGAASKELIYYAELEPAMRAVLPSAQGASGAARRAWGSRCLLARRGLLVLEDLTAQGFRGYGARDLLDRAHASQVVRALAALHASSLAFERTRDRALGKHFRAPDHFPDAFVETFYNRDEAHPGYKYTLAGVNAVAACMQLLPMCQADEDVARRVAARAHEVLWGVCDSVQPSARHRNVIAHGDLWLNNILFRYDEAGRPAEARLVDYQLLRYVPPAHEVFQYLYVVGTRAFRREHAHSLLREYHDQLGEQLRALGADVQQLLPWKDFQASWEESRRHGLLVTPFFLHFVLTDGAVLSKTFSDVKAYHHFLNEGRTDHVLKQFREDAVYRERFSEILEELVRDLVLGEGSSGADKET
;
A
#
# COMPACT_ATOMS: atom_id res chain seq x y z
N MET A 1 36.95 13.48 -12.48
CA MET A 1 37.19 12.15 -13.08
C MET A 1 37.42 11.15 -11.95
N LYS A 2 36.35 10.56 -11.45
CA LYS A 2 36.40 9.46 -10.47
C LYS A 2 35.34 8.44 -10.88
N GLN A 3 35.78 7.19 -10.91
CA GLN A 3 35.06 5.99 -11.34
C GLN A 3 33.67 5.93 -10.73
N THR A 4 32.69 5.82 -11.61
CA THR A 4 31.40 5.19 -11.33
C THR A 4 31.67 3.70 -11.10
N ASP A 5 31.62 3.25 -9.86
CA ASP A 5 31.46 1.83 -9.57
C ASP A 5 30.05 1.45 -10.05
N GLU A 6 30.02 0.75 -11.18
CA GLU A 6 28.83 0.03 -11.64
C GLU A 6 28.44 -0.97 -10.55
N LEU A 7 27.18 -0.90 -10.12
CA LEU A 7 26.52 -1.96 -9.37
C LEU A 7 26.80 -3.30 -10.08
N PRO A 8 27.16 -4.38 -9.35
CA PRO A 8 27.38 -5.66 -9.99
C PRO A 8 26.13 -6.04 -10.78
N ALA A 9 26.30 -6.22 -12.09
CA ALA A 9 25.31 -6.90 -12.90
C ALA A 9 25.05 -8.25 -12.22
N VAL A 10 23.82 -8.46 -11.77
CA VAL A 10 23.36 -9.76 -11.26
C VAL A 10 23.17 -10.66 -12.48
N ASP A 11 24.29 -11.06 -13.08
CA ASP A 11 24.37 -12.00 -14.18
C ASP A 11 24.05 -13.39 -13.61
N GLY A 12 22.88 -13.94 -13.99
CA GLY A 12 22.56 -15.34 -13.69
C GLY A 12 21.07 -15.70 -13.65
N PHE A 13 20.14 -14.74 -13.64
CA PHE A 13 18.71 -15.08 -13.60
C PHE A 13 18.04 -14.87 -14.97
N SER A 14 17.44 -15.95 -15.48
CA SER A 14 16.55 -15.92 -16.64
C SER A 14 15.48 -14.84 -16.46
N ASN A 15 15.34 -13.94 -17.44
CA ASN A 15 14.24 -12.95 -17.55
C ASN A 15 12.86 -13.62 -17.78
N SER A 16 12.78 -14.95 -17.75
CA SER A 16 11.54 -15.68 -17.97
C SER A 16 10.57 -15.49 -16.80
N GLN A 17 9.36 -14.98 -17.07
CA GLN A 17 8.27 -14.97 -16.11
C GLN A 17 7.63 -16.37 -15.91
N ALA A 18 8.16 -17.42 -16.55
CA ALA A 18 7.68 -18.79 -16.35
C ALA A 18 8.30 -19.41 -15.08
N LEU A 19 7.49 -20.16 -14.33
CA LEU A 19 7.97 -20.95 -13.20
C LEU A 19 8.70 -22.20 -13.68
N SER A 20 9.89 -22.44 -13.14
CA SER A 20 10.60 -23.71 -13.32
C SER A 20 10.20 -24.74 -12.26
N ARG A 21 10.65 -25.99 -12.46
CA ARG A 21 10.58 -27.03 -11.42
C ARG A 21 11.38 -26.62 -10.17
N GLU A 22 12.54 -26.01 -10.35
CA GLU A 22 13.39 -25.55 -9.23
C GLU A 22 12.70 -24.43 -8.46
N ASP A 23 12.02 -23.50 -9.14
CA ASP A 23 11.19 -22.46 -8.50
C ASP A 23 10.12 -23.12 -7.61
N CYS A 24 9.39 -24.11 -8.14
CA CYS A 24 8.37 -24.85 -7.39
C CYS A 24 8.96 -25.58 -6.17
N GLU A 25 10.11 -26.25 -6.34
CA GLU A 25 10.78 -26.92 -5.22
C GLU A 25 11.27 -25.93 -4.16
N ALA A 26 11.80 -24.77 -4.56
CA ALA A 26 12.24 -23.73 -3.64
C ALA A 26 11.08 -23.19 -2.81
N VAL A 27 9.95 -22.89 -3.45
CA VAL A 27 8.73 -22.40 -2.79
C VAL A 27 8.18 -23.44 -1.80
N VAL A 28 8.13 -24.72 -2.18
CA VAL A 28 7.69 -25.81 -1.27
C VAL A 28 8.63 -25.94 -0.07
N ARG A 29 9.96 -25.88 -0.29
CA ARG A 29 10.96 -25.92 0.80
C ARG A 29 10.77 -24.75 1.77
N GLN A 30 10.54 -23.55 1.25
CA GLN A 30 10.33 -22.35 2.07
C GLN A 30 9.06 -22.41 2.90
N GLN A 31 7.95 -22.93 2.34
CA GLN A 31 6.68 -23.04 3.07
C GLN A 31 6.72 -24.08 4.18
N LYS A 32 7.30 -25.26 3.91
CA LYS A 32 7.26 -26.41 4.83
C LYS A 32 8.47 -26.47 5.78
N GLY A 33 9.52 -25.71 5.48
CA GLY A 33 10.74 -25.64 6.28
C GLY A 33 11.50 -26.97 6.34
N ARG A 34 12.48 -27.07 7.25
CA ARG A 34 13.26 -28.30 7.48
C ARG A 34 12.42 -29.48 7.97
N ALA A 35 11.23 -29.21 8.52
CA ALA A 35 10.30 -30.23 9.03
C ALA A 35 9.51 -30.95 7.92
N GLY A 36 9.53 -30.45 6.68
CA GLY A 36 8.81 -31.08 5.57
C GLY A 36 9.37 -32.44 5.13
N GLY A 37 10.64 -32.74 5.41
CA GLY A 37 11.30 -33.93 4.88
C GLY A 37 11.58 -33.83 3.37
N SER A 38 12.05 -34.93 2.78
CA SER A 38 12.33 -35.01 1.34
C SER A 38 11.03 -35.17 0.53
N PHE A 39 10.95 -34.54 -0.64
CA PHE A 39 9.78 -34.58 -1.52
C PHE A 39 10.20 -34.49 -2.99
N ALA A 40 9.28 -34.85 -3.88
CA ALA A 40 9.37 -34.60 -5.31
C ALA A 40 8.16 -33.80 -5.78
N VAL A 41 8.38 -32.76 -6.59
CA VAL A 41 7.30 -32.08 -7.33
C VAL A 41 6.83 -33.03 -8.44
N GLU A 42 5.56 -33.42 -8.46
CA GLU A 42 5.02 -34.26 -9.54
C GLU A 42 4.56 -33.38 -10.72
N SER A 43 3.87 -32.27 -10.43
CA SER A 43 3.38 -31.31 -11.42
C SER A 43 3.06 -29.95 -10.79
N TRP A 44 2.89 -28.91 -11.61
CA TRP A 44 2.35 -27.62 -11.20
C TRP A 44 1.47 -26.99 -12.27
N SER A 45 0.60 -26.06 -11.88
CA SER A 45 -0.25 -25.30 -12.80
C SER A 45 -0.50 -23.89 -12.27
N GLU A 46 -0.60 -22.93 -13.19
CA GLU A 46 -0.96 -21.54 -12.91
C GLU A 46 -2.38 -21.28 -13.43
N ARG A 47 -3.19 -20.56 -12.64
CA ARG A 47 -4.52 -20.10 -13.06
C ARG A 47 -4.67 -18.62 -12.80
N ASP A 48 -5.26 -17.91 -13.75
CA ASP A 48 -5.53 -16.48 -13.60
C ASP A 48 -6.68 -16.25 -12.61
N LEU A 49 -6.42 -15.46 -11.57
CA LEU A 49 -7.43 -15.14 -10.57
C LEU A 49 -8.52 -14.21 -11.14
N ALA A 50 -8.21 -13.39 -12.15
CA ALA A 50 -9.21 -12.55 -12.80
C ALA A 50 -10.22 -13.39 -13.61
N ALA A 51 -9.77 -14.50 -14.21
CA ALA A 51 -10.65 -15.43 -14.94
C ALA A 51 -11.66 -16.13 -14.01
N ASP A 52 -11.35 -16.25 -12.72
CA ASP A 52 -12.21 -16.82 -11.69
C ASP A 52 -13.14 -15.77 -11.02
N GLY A 53 -13.26 -14.58 -11.61
CA GLY A 53 -14.04 -13.47 -11.05
C GLY A 53 -13.34 -12.70 -9.93
N GLY A 54 -12.03 -12.92 -9.74
CA GLY A 54 -11.19 -12.12 -8.85
C GLY A 54 -10.87 -10.73 -9.41
N PRO A 55 -10.32 -9.82 -8.59
CA PRO A 55 -9.98 -8.48 -9.02
C PRO A 55 -8.86 -8.49 -10.07
N LEU A 56 -9.02 -7.71 -11.14
CA LEU A 56 -7.96 -7.43 -12.09
C LEU A 56 -6.82 -6.67 -11.39
N GLY A 57 -5.60 -7.20 -11.45
CA GLY A 57 -4.43 -6.50 -10.94
C GLY A 57 -4.08 -5.32 -11.84
N ASN A 58 -3.97 -4.13 -11.26
CA ASN A 58 -3.63 -2.89 -11.99
C ASN A 58 -2.15 -2.85 -12.39
N LEU A 59 -1.26 -3.28 -11.51
CA LEU A 59 0.20 -3.17 -11.68
C LEU A 59 0.88 -4.56 -11.74
N GLY A 60 0.10 -5.62 -11.96
CA GLY A 60 0.61 -6.97 -12.12
C GLY A 60 -0.49 -7.98 -12.43
N SER A 61 -0.12 -9.11 -13.03
CA SER A 61 -1.02 -10.24 -13.20
C SER A 61 -1.05 -11.09 -11.94
N HIS A 62 -2.24 -11.43 -11.45
CA HIS A 62 -2.46 -12.20 -10.23
C HIS A 62 -2.87 -13.63 -10.57
N LEU A 63 -2.08 -14.60 -10.14
CA LEU A 63 -2.24 -16.01 -10.48
C LEU A 63 -2.30 -16.86 -9.20
N ARG A 64 -3.02 -17.98 -9.25
CA ARG A 64 -2.90 -19.08 -8.29
C ARG A 64 -1.97 -20.13 -8.85
N LEU A 65 -0.92 -20.45 -8.09
CA LEU A 65 -0.06 -21.58 -8.36
C LEU A 65 -0.49 -22.77 -7.50
N GLU A 66 -0.75 -23.91 -8.15
CA GLU A 66 -0.92 -25.20 -7.48
C GLU A 66 0.28 -26.09 -7.77
N VAL A 67 0.91 -26.62 -6.72
CA VAL A 67 2.04 -27.56 -6.83
C VAL A 67 1.65 -28.89 -6.21
N ALA A 68 1.67 -29.95 -7.02
CA ALA A 68 1.47 -31.32 -6.56
C ALA A 68 2.81 -31.90 -6.09
N VAL A 69 2.88 -32.35 -4.84
CA VAL A 69 4.09 -32.90 -4.24
C VAL A 69 3.84 -34.31 -3.73
N ARG A 70 4.85 -35.17 -3.88
CA ARG A 70 4.91 -36.49 -3.25
C ARG A 70 6.02 -36.49 -2.19
N TRP A 71 5.62 -36.69 -0.94
CA TRP A 71 6.53 -36.80 0.20
C TRP A 71 7.23 -38.16 0.17
N ALA A 72 8.55 -38.17 0.40
CA ALA A 72 9.35 -39.39 0.43
C ALA A 72 8.93 -40.29 1.61
N GLU A 73 8.62 -39.66 2.75
CA GLU A 73 8.11 -40.35 3.93
C GLU A 73 6.63 -40.69 3.75
N GLY A 74 6.31 -41.99 3.79
CA GLY A 74 4.94 -42.50 3.67
C GLY A 74 4.29 -42.36 2.29
N GLY A 75 5.00 -41.81 1.28
CA GLY A 75 4.47 -41.68 -0.08
C GLY A 75 3.27 -40.73 -0.22
N ARG A 76 3.00 -39.92 0.82
CA ARG A 76 1.84 -39.03 0.89
C ARG A 76 1.87 -38.03 -0.28
N ARG A 77 0.74 -37.87 -0.95
CA ARG A 77 0.54 -36.81 -1.95
C ARG A 77 -0.19 -35.63 -1.34
N GLU A 78 0.25 -34.43 -1.67
CA GLU A 78 -0.36 -33.18 -1.22
C GLU A 78 -0.37 -32.18 -2.37
N ARG A 79 -1.37 -31.31 -2.40
CA ARG A 79 -1.42 -30.17 -3.32
C ARG A 79 -1.32 -28.88 -2.53
N LEU A 80 -0.28 -28.12 -2.80
CA LEU A 80 0.00 -26.84 -2.15
C LEU A 80 -0.44 -25.69 -3.03
N ARG A 81 -0.93 -24.63 -2.40
CA ARG A 81 -1.44 -23.42 -3.07
C ARG A 81 -0.61 -22.21 -2.68
N PHE A 82 -0.31 -21.39 -3.69
CA PHE A 82 0.46 -20.17 -3.58
C PHE A 82 -0.17 -19.06 -4.41
N PHE A 83 0.07 -17.82 -4.00
CA PHE A 83 -0.25 -16.65 -4.78
C PHE A 83 0.97 -16.27 -5.62
N VAL A 84 0.77 -15.94 -6.89
CA VAL A 84 1.83 -15.53 -7.80
C VAL A 84 1.48 -14.18 -8.40
N LYS A 85 2.42 -13.23 -8.31
CA LYS A 85 2.35 -11.94 -8.99
C LYS A 85 3.41 -11.90 -10.08
N LYS A 86 3.00 -11.57 -11.29
CA LYS A 86 3.88 -11.37 -12.45
C LYS A 86 3.71 -9.98 -13.00
N LEU A 87 4.64 -9.56 -13.87
CA LEU A 87 4.38 -8.35 -14.66
C LEU A 87 3.11 -8.55 -15.49
N PRO A 88 2.40 -7.45 -15.80
CA PRO A 88 1.26 -7.53 -16.67
C PRO A 88 1.60 -8.21 -17.99
N ALA A 89 0.67 -9.03 -18.50
CA ALA A 89 0.79 -9.64 -19.83
C ALA A 89 0.74 -8.60 -20.97
N ASN A 90 0.22 -7.40 -20.69
CA ASN A 90 0.15 -6.29 -21.62
C ASN A 90 1.48 -5.50 -21.63
N ASP A 91 2.13 -5.40 -22.79
CA ASP A 91 3.45 -4.77 -22.93
C ASP A 91 3.48 -3.30 -22.51
N ALA A 92 2.44 -2.51 -22.82
CA ALA A 92 2.40 -1.10 -22.44
C ALA A 92 2.20 -0.92 -20.93
N GLN A 93 1.34 -1.75 -20.34
CA GLN A 93 1.13 -1.78 -18.89
C GLN A 93 2.42 -2.24 -18.17
N SER A 94 3.09 -3.26 -18.70
CA SER A 94 4.37 -3.75 -18.21
C SER A 94 5.47 -2.68 -18.31
N ALA A 95 5.58 -1.99 -19.44
CA ALA A 95 6.53 -0.89 -19.63
C ALA A 95 6.27 0.27 -18.65
N PHE A 96 5.01 0.60 -18.38
CA PHE A 96 4.66 1.60 -17.36
C PHE A 96 5.06 1.14 -15.95
N VAL A 97 4.72 -0.09 -15.57
CA VAL A 97 5.05 -0.67 -14.25
C VAL A 97 6.56 -0.71 -14.03
N GLN A 98 7.33 -1.05 -15.06
CA GLN A 98 8.79 -1.05 -15.02
C GLN A 98 9.36 0.38 -14.98
N GLY A 99 8.91 1.25 -15.88
CA GLY A 99 9.41 2.62 -16.00
C GLY A 99 9.11 3.49 -14.77
N SER A 100 7.97 3.26 -14.11
CA SER A 100 7.59 3.94 -12.87
C SER A 100 8.31 3.39 -11.62
N GLY A 101 9.09 2.31 -11.76
CA GLY A 101 9.83 1.68 -10.67
C GLY A 101 9.00 0.80 -9.73
N ALA A 102 7.67 0.69 -9.93
CA ALA A 102 6.77 -0.07 -9.05
C ALA A 102 7.19 -1.54 -8.89
N ALA A 103 7.52 -2.23 -10.00
CA ALA A 103 7.99 -3.62 -9.94
C ALA A 103 9.36 -3.76 -9.25
N SER A 104 10.26 -2.78 -9.43
CA SER A 104 11.58 -2.80 -8.80
C SER A 104 11.47 -2.61 -7.29
N LYS A 105 10.63 -1.68 -6.83
CA LYS A 105 10.31 -1.49 -5.40
C LYS A 105 9.78 -2.76 -4.77
N GLU A 106 8.77 -3.37 -5.40
CA GLU A 106 8.12 -4.55 -4.86
C GLU A 106 9.09 -5.74 -4.79
N LEU A 107 9.97 -5.87 -5.79
CA LEU A 107 11.05 -6.86 -5.76
C LEU A 107 12.01 -6.61 -4.60
N ILE A 108 12.54 -5.39 -4.43
CA ILE A 108 13.47 -5.05 -3.33
C ILE A 108 12.79 -5.28 -1.98
N TYR A 109 11.51 -4.94 -1.86
CA TYR A 109 10.75 -5.20 -0.65
C TYR A 109 10.76 -6.67 -0.30
N TYR A 110 10.29 -7.54 -1.19
CA TYR A 110 10.14 -8.95 -0.87
C TYR A 110 11.45 -9.74 -0.88
N ALA A 111 12.46 -9.29 -1.63
CA ALA A 111 13.77 -9.94 -1.68
C ALA A 111 14.66 -9.54 -0.51
N GLU A 112 14.55 -8.31 0.00
CA GLU A 112 15.53 -7.75 0.94
C GLU A 112 14.89 -7.16 2.20
N LEU A 113 13.96 -6.21 2.07
CA LEU A 113 13.41 -5.48 3.23
C LEU A 113 12.51 -6.35 4.10
N GLU A 114 11.57 -7.08 3.51
CA GLU A 114 10.63 -7.94 4.22
C GLU A 114 11.36 -9.06 4.98
N PRO A 115 12.32 -9.80 4.39
CA PRO A 115 13.11 -10.77 5.13
C PRO A 115 13.90 -10.14 6.27
N ALA A 116 14.50 -8.96 6.04
CA ALA A 116 15.28 -8.27 7.06
C ALA A 116 14.40 -7.75 8.22
N MET A 117 13.19 -7.26 7.92
CA MET A 117 12.19 -6.84 8.91
C MET A 117 11.59 -8.03 9.66
N ARG A 118 11.46 -9.20 9.02
CA ARG A 118 11.03 -10.42 9.71
C ARG A 118 12.11 -11.03 10.58
N ALA A 119 13.38 -10.86 10.21
CA ALA A 119 14.52 -11.41 10.96
C ALA A 119 14.67 -10.81 12.37
N VAL A 120 14.11 -9.61 12.61
CA VAL A 120 14.11 -9.00 13.95
C VAL A 120 12.95 -9.47 14.84
N LEU A 121 11.99 -10.22 14.28
CA LEU A 121 10.86 -10.74 15.07
C LEU A 121 11.32 -11.86 16.02
N PRO A 122 10.78 -11.92 17.24
CA PRO A 122 11.11 -12.98 18.18
C PRO A 122 10.68 -14.36 17.65
N SER A 123 11.43 -15.41 18.00
CA SER A 123 11.05 -16.77 17.67
C SER A 123 9.73 -17.15 18.34
N ALA A 124 8.94 -18.01 17.68
CA ALA A 124 7.58 -18.36 18.08
C ALA A 124 7.44 -18.91 19.53
N GLN A 125 8.54 -19.38 20.12
CA GLN A 125 8.59 -20.00 21.45
C GLN A 125 8.70 -19.00 22.61
N GLY A 126 9.01 -17.71 22.36
CA GLY A 126 9.12 -16.66 23.39
C GLY A 126 8.09 -15.53 23.30
N ALA A 127 7.19 -15.57 22.32
CA ALA A 127 6.34 -14.45 21.93
C ALA A 127 4.90 -14.56 22.48
N SER A 128 4.48 -13.62 23.35
CA SER A 128 3.08 -13.47 23.77
C SER A 128 2.25 -12.71 22.73
N GLY A 129 1.03 -13.18 22.42
CA GLY A 129 -0.08 -12.43 21.79
C GLY A 129 0.31 -11.49 20.62
N ALA A 130 0.48 -10.20 20.92
CA ALA A 130 0.79 -9.13 19.96
C ALA A 130 2.04 -9.43 19.11
N ALA A 131 3.09 -10.00 19.72
CA ALA A 131 4.38 -10.32 19.10
C ALA A 131 4.32 -11.31 17.92
N ARG A 132 3.17 -11.96 17.70
CA ARG A 132 2.94 -12.93 16.62
C ARG A 132 2.16 -12.34 15.43
N ARG A 133 1.68 -11.11 15.53
CA ARG A 133 0.83 -10.52 14.49
C ARG A 133 1.69 -10.12 13.29
N ALA A 134 1.59 -10.86 12.20
CA ALA A 134 2.23 -10.47 10.96
C ALA A 134 1.51 -9.26 10.33
N TRP A 135 2.21 -8.47 9.53
CA TRP A 135 1.60 -7.37 8.79
C TRP A 135 1.09 -7.83 7.42
N GLY A 136 1.81 -8.72 6.73
CA GLY A 136 1.46 -9.21 5.40
C GLY A 136 1.80 -10.69 5.17
N SER A 137 1.57 -11.14 3.93
CA SER A 137 1.99 -12.47 3.45
C SER A 137 3.50 -12.62 3.45
N ARG A 138 4.00 -13.84 3.68
CA ARG A 138 5.43 -14.12 3.46
C ARG A 138 5.70 -14.33 1.98
N CYS A 139 6.80 -13.76 1.50
CA CYS A 139 7.35 -14.11 0.20
C CYS A 139 8.15 -15.42 0.30
N LEU A 140 7.94 -16.30 -0.67
CA LEU A 140 8.60 -17.61 -0.76
C LEU A 140 9.62 -17.64 -1.90
N LEU A 141 9.42 -16.81 -2.92
CA LEU A 141 10.34 -16.60 -4.03
C LEU A 141 10.14 -15.19 -4.59
N ALA A 142 11.23 -14.42 -4.72
CA ALA A 142 11.22 -13.12 -5.37
C ALA A 142 12.34 -13.04 -6.40
N ARG A 143 11.99 -12.75 -7.65
CA ARG A 143 12.94 -12.43 -8.73
C ARG A 143 12.31 -11.46 -9.72
N ARG A 144 13.11 -10.92 -10.63
CA ARG A 144 12.64 -9.94 -11.62
C ARG A 144 11.40 -10.43 -12.35
N GLY A 145 10.31 -9.67 -12.22
CA GLY A 145 9.02 -9.93 -12.85
C GLY A 145 8.22 -11.11 -12.32
N LEU A 146 8.64 -11.75 -11.22
CA LEU A 146 7.93 -12.88 -10.62
C LEU A 146 8.08 -12.93 -9.10
N LEU A 147 6.95 -12.95 -8.40
CA LEU A 147 6.84 -13.13 -6.97
C LEU A 147 5.94 -14.34 -6.67
N VAL A 148 6.35 -15.19 -5.73
CA VAL A 148 5.52 -16.27 -5.19
C VAL A 148 5.37 -16.05 -3.69
N LEU A 149 4.13 -15.89 -3.25
CA LEU A 149 3.74 -15.58 -1.89
C LEU A 149 2.85 -16.67 -1.31
N GLU A 150 2.74 -16.70 0.01
CA GLU A 150 1.72 -17.50 0.67
C GLU A 150 0.31 -17.14 0.17
N ASP A 151 -0.51 -18.15 -0.13
CA ASP A 151 -1.92 -17.93 -0.45
C ASP A 151 -2.71 -17.63 0.83
N LEU A 152 -2.96 -16.35 1.11
CA LEU A 152 -3.76 -15.92 2.27
C LEU A 152 -5.22 -16.39 2.18
N THR A 153 -5.76 -16.62 0.98
CA THR A 153 -7.12 -17.16 0.83
C THR A 153 -7.20 -18.62 1.29
N ALA A 154 -6.13 -19.38 1.09
CA ALA A 154 -5.99 -20.72 1.66
C ALA A 154 -5.88 -20.71 3.20
N GLN A 155 -5.55 -19.57 3.81
CA GLN A 155 -5.51 -19.36 5.27
C GLN A 155 -6.81 -18.74 5.83
N GLY A 156 -7.86 -18.67 5.02
CA GLY A 156 -9.18 -18.15 5.42
C GLY A 156 -9.28 -16.63 5.42
N PHE A 157 -8.30 -15.92 4.85
CA PHE A 157 -8.45 -14.48 4.62
C PHE A 157 -9.27 -14.21 3.36
N ARG A 158 -10.05 -13.14 3.37
CA ARG A 158 -10.85 -12.67 2.24
C ARG A 158 -10.79 -11.16 2.13
N GLY A 159 -10.94 -10.65 0.92
CA GLY A 159 -11.03 -9.21 0.66
C GLY A 159 -12.30 -8.60 1.27
N TYR A 160 -12.29 -7.29 1.43
CA TYR A 160 -13.44 -6.46 1.77
C TYR A 160 -14.00 -5.81 0.50
N GLY A 161 -15.27 -5.43 0.45
CA GLY A 161 -15.84 -4.83 -0.76
C GLY A 161 -15.15 -3.51 -1.12
N ALA A 162 -14.70 -3.37 -2.37
CA ALA A 162 -13.83 -2.25 -2.80
C ALA A 162 -14.47 -0.86 -2.57
N ARG A 163 -15.81 -0.77 -2.67
CA ARG A 163 -16.59 0.46 -2.49
C ARG A 163 -17.23 0.56 -1.11
N ASP A 164 -17.10 -0.47 -0.28
CA ASP A 164 -17.69 -0.50 1.06
C ASP A 164 -16.98 0.50 1.98
N LEU A 165 -17.63 0.82 3.09
CA LEU A 165 -17.05 1.59 4.17
C LEU A 165 -16.67 0.64 5.30
N LEU A 166 -15.56 0.95 5.98
CA LEU A 166 -15.16 0.15 7.14
C LEU A 166 -15.95 0.56 8.37
N ASP A 167 -16.41 -0.45 9.09
CA ASP A 167 -16.80 -0.25 10.47
C ASP A 167 -15.56 -0.12 11.38
N ARG A 168 -15.82 0.24 12.62
CA ARG A 168 -14.76 0.43 13.62
C ARG A 168 -13.98 -0.85 13.91
N ALA A 169 -14.62 -2.02 13.86
CA ALA A 169 -13.98 -3.30 14.19
C ALA A 169 -12.94 -3.69 13.13
N HIS A 170 -13.27 -3.52 11.84
CA HIS A 170 -12.31 -3.71 10.77
C HIS A 170 -11.21 -2.66 10.81
N ALA A 171 -11.56 -1.39 11.06
CA ALA A 171 -10.57 -0.33 11.16
C ALA A 171 -9.54 -0.58 12.27
N SER A 172 -9.98 -1.11 13.42
CA SER A 172 -9.10 -1.56 14.50
C SER A 172 -8.11 -2.64 14.03
N GLN A 173 -8.56 -3.63 13.24
CA GLN A 173 -7.65 -4.66 12.73
C GLN A 173 -6.60 -4.11 11.76
N VAL A 174 -6.95 -3.13 10.94
CA VAL A 174 -6.00 -2.50 10.01
C VAL A 174 -4.96 -1.68 10.76
N VAL A 175 -5.35 -0.82 11.71
CA VAL A 175 -4.36 -0.04 12.47
C VAL A 175 -3.41 -0.94 13.28
N ARG A 176 -3.88 -2.12 13.71
CA ARG A 176 -3.02 -3.16 14.32
C ARG A 176 -2.03 -3.76 13.34
N ALA A 177 -2.42 -4.00 12.08
CA ALA A 177 -1.52 -4.48 11.03
C ALA A 177 -0.46 -3.42 10.66
N LEU A 178 -0.86 -2.14 10.60
CA LEU A 178 0.05 -1.01 10.39
C LEU A 178 1.05 -0.86 11.54
N ALA A 179 0.56 -0.97 12.78
CA ALA A 179 1.43 -0.95 13.96
C ALA A 179 2.48 -2.07 13.90
N ALA A 180 2.12 -3.27 13.43
CA ALA A 180 3.07 -4.36 13.24
C ALA A 180 4.11 -4.04 12.15
N LEU A 181 3.70 -3.56 10.97
CA LEU A 181 4.60 -3.15 9.89
C LEU A 181 5.60 -2.09 10.37
N HIS A 182 5.09 -1.02 10.97
CA HIS A 182 5.89 0.12 11.42
C HIS A 182 6.80 -0.24 12.60
N ALA A 183 6.35 -1.07 13.54
CA ALA A 183 7.22 -1.58 14.61
C ALA A 183 8.37 -2.41 14.06
N SER A 184 8.10 -3.28 13.09
CA SER A 184 9.15 -4.08 12.42
C SER A 184 10.12 -3.21 11.64
N SER A 185 9.66 -2.12 11.01
CA SER A 185 10.53 -1.15 10.35
C SER A 185 11.46 -0.46 11.34
N LEU A 186 10.91 0.08 12.44
CA LEU A 186 11.70 0.75 13.48
C LEU A 186 12.71 -0.19 14.15
N ALA A 187 12.30 -1.44 14.42
CA ALA A 187 13.17 -2.44 15.03
C ALA A 187 14.28 -2.90 14.07
N PHE A 188 13.98 -3.03 12.79
CA PHE A 188 14.96 -3.29 11.74
C PHE A 188 16.04 -2.20 11.70
N GLU A 189 15.64 -0.93 11.58
CA GLU A 189 16.59 0.19 11.55
C GLU A 189 17.41 0.28 12.83
N ARG A 190 16.79 0.13 14.01
CA ARG A 190 17.50 0.10 15.30
C ARG A 190 18.52 -1.02 15.38
N THR A 191 18.22 -2.19 14.80
CA THR A 191 19.17 -3.31 14.76
C THR A 191 20.35 -2.99 13.85
N ARG A 192 20.10 -2.33 12.72
CA ARG A 192 21.16 -1.84 11.82
C ARG A 192 21.98 -0.72 12.45
N ASP A 193 21.37 0.22 13.17
CA ASP A 193 22.06 1.28 13.92
C ASP A 193 23.13 0.68 14.84
N ARG A 194 22.72 -0.32 15.63
CA ARG A 194 23.61 -1.02 16.58
C ARG A 194 24.73 -1.78 15.88
N ALA A 195 24.43 -2.45 14.77
CA ALA A 195 25.41 -3.21 14.02
C ALA A 195 26.44 -2.32 13.31
N LEU A 196 26.03 -1.14 12.83
CA LEU A 196 26.87 -0.21 12.08
C LEU A 196 27.55 0.85 12.96
N GLY A 197 27.08 1.04 14.20
CA GLY A 197 27.58 2.09 15.10
C GLY A 197 27.23 3.52 14.64
N LYS A 198 26.28 3.67 13.73
CA LYS A 198 25.82 4.96 13.18
C LYS A 198 24.34 4.89 12.85
N HIS A 199 23.69 6.03 12.68
CA HIS A 199 22.29 6.07 12.26
C HIS A 199 22.12 5.52 10.84
N PHE A 200 21.21 4.58 10.70
CA PHE A 200 20.78 3.89 9.50
C PHE A 200 19.38 4.39 9.12
N ARG A 201 19.20 4.67 7.83
CA ARG A 201 17.91 4.98 7.24
C ARG A 201 17.72 4.10 6.03
N ALA A 202 16.57 3.43 5.92
CA ALA A 202 16.34 2.51 4.80
C ALA A 202 16.59 3.13 3.41
N PRO A 203 16.20 4.39 3.12
CA PRO A 203 16.48 5.01 1.82
C PRO A 203 17.96 5.21 1.48
N ASP A 204 18.84 5.34 2.47
CA ASP A 204 20.28 5.53 2.23
C ASP A 204 20.95 4.22 1.78
N HIS A 205 20.29 3.08 2.00
CA HIS A 205 20.80 1.74 1.71
C HIS A 205 20.00 1.01 0.61
N PHE A 206 18.74 1.37 0.43
CA PHE A 206 17.84 0.81 -0.58
C PHE A 206 17.14 1.93 -1.38
N PRO A 207 17.90 2.83 -2.05
CA PRO A 207 17.33 4.04 -2.65
C PRO A 207 16.21 3.74 -3.65
N ASP A 208 16.38 2.70 -4.47
CA ASP A 208 15.41 2.30 -5.49
C ASP A 208 14.06 1.83 -4.90
N ALA A 209 14.03 1.37 -3.64
CA ALA A 209 12.79 1.01 -2.96
C ALA A 209 11.93 2.24 -2.60
N PHE A 210 12.51 3.44 -2.57
CA PHE A 210 11.85 4.65 -2.05
C PHE A 210 11.74 5.81 -3.05
N VAL A 211 12.10 5.61 -4.33
CA VAL A 211 11.85 6.58 -5.41
C VAL A 211 10.33 6.77 -5.62
N GLU A 212 9.75 7.96 -5.60
CA GLU A 212 8.28 8.10 -5.72
C GLU A 212 7.76 7.68 -7.11
N THR A 213 6.83 6.72 -7.15
CA THR A 213 6.29 6.12 -8.38
C THR A 213 5.33 7.04 -9.13
N PHE A 214 4.44 7.74 -8.42
CA PHE A 214 3.37 8.51 -9.04
C PHE A 214 3.54 10.00 -8.85
N TYR A 215 3.65 10.48 -7.62
CA TYR A 215 3.55 11.90 -7.30
C TYR A 215 4.86 12.65 -7.51
N ASN A 216 5.14 13.05 -8.75
CA ASN A 216 6.41 13.67 -9.14
C ASN A 216 6.21 14.94 -9.98
N ARG A 217 7.03 15.97 -9.73
CA ARG A 217 7.03 17.26 -10.44
C ARG A 217 7.99 17.30 -11.64
N ASP A 218 8.93 16.36 -11.74
CA ASP A 218 9.87 16.29 -12.87
C ASP A 218 9.16 15.77 -14.11
N GLU A 219 9.07 16.59 -15.16
CA GLU A 219 8.41 16.24 -16.43
C GLU A 219 9.01 15.01 -17.13
N ALA A 220 10.29 14.71 -16.86
CA ALA A 220 10.94 13.52 -17.38
C ALA A 220 10.55 12.24 -16.62
N HIS A 221 10.02 12.36 -15.40
CA HIS A 221 9.59 11.23 -14.60
C HIS A 221 8.25 10.67 -15.10
N PRO A 222 8.09 9.33 -15.26
CA PRO A 222 6.83 8.73 -15.73
C PRO A 222 5.60 9.09 -14.90
N GLY A 223 5.78 9.32 -13.60
CA GLY A 223 4.72 9.75 -12.67
C GLY A 223 4.20 11.18 -12.88
N TYR A 224 4.95 12.08 -13.55
CA TYR A 224 4.50 13.47 -13.76
C TYR A 224 3.17 13.54 -14.51
N LYS A 225 3.07 12.80 -15.61
CA LYS A 225 1.85 12.72 -16.43
C LYS A 225 0.67 12.15 -15.63
N TYR A 226 0.92 11.13 -14.82
CA TYR A 226 -0.09 10.58 -13.91
C TYR A 226 -0.59 11.64 -12.92
N THR A 227 0.32 12.40 -12.33
CA THR A 227 -0.01 13.45 -11.36
C THR A 227 -0.79 14.58 -12.01
N LEU A 228 -0.32 15.09 -13.15
CA LEU A 228 -1.00 16.15 -13.90
C LEU A 228 -2.42 15.75 -14.31
N ALA A 229 -2.61 14.54 -14.82
CA ALA A 229 -3.94 14.02 -15.17
C ALA A 229 -4.87 13.96 -13.94
N GLY A 230 -4.35 13.53 -12.79
CA GLY A 230 -5.08 13.51 -11.52
C GLY A 230 -5.42 14.92 -11.02
N VAL A 231 -4.46 15.85 -11.02
CA VAL A 231 -4.66 17.26 -10.62
C VAL A 231 -5.77 17.90 -11.45
N ASN A 232 -5.73 17.74 -12.77
CA ASN A 232 -6.75 18.30 -13.67
C ASN A 232 -8.14 17.73 -13.39
N ALA A 233 -8.24 16.41 -13.19
CA ALA A 233 -9.51 15.75 -12.92
C ALA A 233 -10.10 16.16 -11.56
N VAL A 234 -9.28 16.19 -10.51
CA VAL A 234 -9.69 16.57 -9.16
C VAL A 234 -10.09 18.05 -9.11
N ALA A 235 -9.29 18.94 -9.71
CA ALA A 235 -9.60 20.37 -9.76
C ALA A 235 -10.92 20.64 -10.49
N ALA A 236 -11.22 19.91 -11.57
CA ALA A 236 -12.48 20.02 -12.28
C ALA A 236 -13.68 19.57 -11.41
N CYS A 237 -13.53 18.50 -10.62
CA CYS A 237 -14.57 18.10 -9.66
C CYS A 237 -14.77 19.11 -8.53
N MET A 238 -13.72 19.77 -8.04
CA MET A 238 -13.84 20.82 -7.01
C MET A 238 -14.73 21.98 -7.46
N GLN A 239 -14.73 22.32 -8.76
CA GLN A 239 -15.62 23.34 -9.34
C GLN A 239 -17.11 22.93 -9.35
N LEU A 240 -17.41 21.64 -9.24
CA LEU A 240 -18.78 21.13 -9.21
C LEU A 240 -19.38 21.04 -7.80
N LEU A 241 -18.62 21.39 -6.76
CA LEU A 241 -19.11 21.34 -5.39
C LEU A 241 -20.25 22.34 -5.17
N PRO A 242 -21.25 22.02 -4.32
CA PRO A 242 -22.35 22.94 -4.02
C PRO A 242 -21.87 24.32 -3.53
N MET A 243 -20.77 24.37 -2.79
CA MET A 243 -20.20 25.64 -2.30
C MET A 243 -19.63 26.52 -3.42
N CYS A 244 -19.12 25.94 -4.50
CA CYS A 244 -18.68 26.68 -5.69
C CYS A 244 -19.88 27.11 -6.56
N GLN A 245 -20.95 26.31 -6.59
CA GLN A 245 -22.17 26.66 -7.30
C GLN A 245 -22.96 27.77 -6.61
N ALA A 246 -22.87 27.85 -5.28
CA ALA A 246 -23.60 28.81 -4.46
C ALA A 246 -22.88 30.16 -4.30
N ASP A 247 -21.56 30.22 -4.49
CA ASP A 247 -20.75 31.43 -4.25
C ASP A 247 -19.67 31.61 -5.34
N GLU A 248 -19.82 32.67 -6.15
CA GLU A 248 -18.90 33.00 -7.23
C GLU A 248 -17.48 33.36 -6.75
N ASP A 249 -17.33 33.93 -5.54
CA ASP A 249 -16.03 34.22 -4.97
C ASP A 249 -15.29 32.93 -4.60
N VAL A 250 -16.01 32.00 -3.95
CA VAL A 250 -15.49 30.66 -3.65
C VAL A 250 -15.08 29.95 -4.94
N ALA A 251 -15.93 29.92 -5.97
CA ALA A 251 -15.61 29.31 -7.25
C ALA A 251 -14.34 29.91 -7.89
N ARG A 252 -14.21 31.25 -7.86
CA ARG A 252 -13.04 31.97 -8.40
C ARG A 252 -11.77 31.62 -7.64
N ARG A 253 -11.82 31.56 -6.30
CA ARG A 253 -10.67 31.18 -5.46
C ARG A 253 -10.26 29.73 -5.68
N VAL A 254 -11.22 28.82 -5.81
CA VAL A 254 -10.97 27.42 -6.15
C VAL A 254 -10.31 27.31 -7.52
N ALA A 255 -10.80 28.05 -8.53
CA ALA A 255 -10.21 28.04 -9.87
C ALA A 255 -8.77 28.54 -9.88
N ALA A 256 -8.47 29.56 -9.07
CA ALA A 256 -7.14 30.15 -8.99
C ALA A 256 -6.12 29.28 -8.24
N ARG A 257 -6.55 28.44 -7.28
CA ARG A 257 -5.64 27.76 -6.34
C ARG A 257 -5.66 26.23 -6.38
N ALA A 258 -6.68 25.60 -6.96
CA ALA A 258 -6.84 24.14 -6.89
C ALA A 258 -5.61 23.39 -7.41
N HIS A 259 -5.08 23.77 -8.58
CA HIS A 259 -3.89 23.15 -9.16
C HIS A 259 -2.68 23.26 -8.24
N GLU A 260 -2.38 24.46 -7.74
CA GLU A 260 -1.24 24.69 -6.82
C GLU A 260 -1.35 23.82 -5.57
N VAL A 261 -2.53 23.81 -4.94
CA VAL A 261 -2.80 23.03 -3.73
C VAL A 261 -2.65 21.54 -3.99
N LEU A 262 -3.26 21.03 -5.06
CA LEU A 262 -3.23 19.60 -5.39
C LEU A 262 -1.82 19.12 -5.76
N TRP A 263 -1.01 19.96 -6.40
CA TRP A 263 0.41 19.66 -6.66
C TRP A 263 1.24 19.50 -5.37
N GLY A 264 0.75 20.00 -4.23
CA GLY A 264 1.34 19.77 -2.92
C GLY A 264 1.39 18.28 -2.51
N VAL A 265 0.65 17.38 -3.19
CA VAL A 265 0.74 15.94 -2.96
C VAL A 265 2.18 15.42 -3.15
N CYS A 266 2.92 15.94 -4.14
CA CYS A 266 4.30 15.56 -4.42
C CYS A 266 5.26 15.84 -3.26
N ASP A 267 4.99 16.92 -2.52
CA ASP A 267 5.79 17.32 -1.37
C ASP A 267 5.36 16.52 -0.12
N SER A 268 4.07 16.22 0.00
CA SER A 268 3.50 15.47 1.14
C SER A 268 3.97 14.02 1.24
N VAL A 269 4.43 13.43 0.14
CA VAL A 269 4.86 12.02 0.07
C VAL A 269 6.36 11.84 0.31
N GLN A 270 7.10 12.94 0.45
CA GLN A 270 8.55 12.91 0.71
C GLN A 270 8.85 12.54 2.17
N PRO A 271 10.03 11.96 2.44
CA PRO A 271 10.49 11.75 3.80
C PRO A 271 10.50 13.03 4.63
N SER A 272 9.98 12.96 5.85
CA SER A 272 10.02 14.10 6.77
C SER A 272 11.43 14.27 7.33
N ALA A 273 11.95 15.50 7.29
CA ALA A 273 13.17 15.85 8.01
C ALA A 273 12.92 16.12 9.51
N ARG A 274 11.66 16.30 9.92
CA ARG A 274 11.25 16.73 11.26
C ARG A 274 10.72 15.59 12.10
N HIS A 275 9.97 14.68 11.50
CA HIS A 275 9.28 13.61 12.20
C HIS A 275 9.94 12.26 11.92
N ARG A 276 9.80 11.33 12.86
CA ARG A 276 10.31 9.97 12.71
C ARG A 276 9.60 9.28 11.54
N ASN A 277 10.35 8.86 10.54
CA ASN A 277 9.85 8.08 9.42
C ASN A 277 9.91 6.58 9.70
N VAL A 278 9.14 5.82 8.92
CA VAL A 278 9.11 4.36 8.85
C VAL A 278 8.99 3.93 7.39
N ILE A 279 9.32 2.67 7.12
CA ILE A 279 8.95 1.99 5.87
C ILE A 279 7.44 1.79 5.90
N ALA A 280 6.73 2.57 5.10
CA ALA A 280 5.28 2.59 4.98
C ALA A 280 4.85 1.90 3.68
N HIS A 281 3.68 1.26 3.69
CA HIS A 281 3.09 0.56 2.55
C HIS A 281 2.83 1.49 1.36
N GLY A 282 2.33 2.71 1.61
CA GLY A 282 2.08 3.76 0.63
C GLY A 282 0.87 3.57 -0.29
N ASP A 283 0.41 2.34 -0.51
CA ASP A 283 -0.77 2.00 -1.33
C ASP A 283 -1.95 1.42 -0.51
N LEU A 284 -2.41 2.09 0.54
CA LEU A 284 -3.46 1.53 1.40
C LEU A 284 -4.88 1.97 1.02
N TRP A 285 -5.62 0.98 0.55
CA TRP A 285 -7.05 1.00 0.26
C TRP A 285 -7.59 -0.43 0.40
N LEU A 286 -8.91 -0.61 0.37
CA LEU A 286 -9.57 -1.87 0.75
C LEU A 286 -9.12 -3.10 -0.03
N ASN A 287 -8.75 -2.95 -1.30
CA ASN A 287 -8.29 -4.08 -2.12
C ASN A 287 -6.94 -4.64 -1.69
N ASN A 288 -6.12 -3.84 -1.00
CA ASN A 288 -4.81 -4.24 -0.50
C ASN A 288 -4.86 -4.75 0.95
N ILE A 289 -6.06 -5.02 1.46
CA ILE A 289 -6.30 -5.47 2.83
C ILE A 289 -7.17 -6.72 2.81
N LEU A 290 -6.65 -7.80 3.38
CA LEU A 290 -7.40 -9.05 3.55
C LEU A 290 -7.71 -9.28 5.02
N PHE A 291 -8.93 -9.74 5.31
CA PHE A 291 -9.42 -9.98 6.66
C PHE A 291 -9.69 -11.45 6.91
N ARG A 292 -9.35 -11.94 8.10
CA ARG A 292 -9.83 -13.22 8.64
C ARG A 292 -10.81 -12.94 9.77
N TYR A 293 -11.82 -13.79 9.87
CA TYR A 293 -12.94 -13.63 10.80
C TYR A 293 -12.91 -14.75 11.85
N ASP A 294 -13.40 -14.45 13.06
CA ASP A 294 -13.63 -15.46 14.08
C ASP A 294 -14.92 -16.27 13.80
N GLU A 295 -15.21 -17.26 14.65
CA GLU A 295 -16.40 -18.11 14.52
C GLU A 295 -17.71 -17.32 14.63
N ALA A 296 -17.69 -16.14 15.26
CA ALA A 296 -18.84 -15.24 15.38
C ALA A 296 -18.96 -14.27 14.18
N GLY A 297 -18.09 -14.40 13.17
CA GLY A 297 -18.10 -13.54 11.99
C GLY A 297 -17.50 -12.14 12.21
N ARG A 298 -16.77 -11.92 13.31
CA ARG A 298 -16.12 -10.63 13.61
C ARG A 298 -14.70 -10.59 13.03
N PRO A 299 -14.22 -9.44 12.54
CA PRO A 299 -12.86 -9.33 12.02
C PRO A 299 -11.83 -9.59 13.14
N ALA A 300 -11.06 -10.65 12.98
CA ALA A 300 -10.08 -11.11 13.97
C ALA A 300 -8.65 -10.68 13.62
N GLU A 301 -8.34 -10.57 12.32
CA GLU A 301 -7.01 -10.22 11.83
C GLU A 301 -7.07 -9.58 10.45
N ALA A 302 -6.21 -8.58 10.21
CA ALA A 302 -5.97 -7.99 8.90
C ALA A 302 -4.55 -8.30 8.42
N ARG A 303 -4.38 -8.46 7.11
CA ARG A 303 -3.10 -8.59 6.41
C ARG A 303 -3.06 -7.61 5.24
N LEU A 304 -1.95 -6.91 5.12
CA LEU A 304 -1.66 -5.97 4.04
C LEU A 304 -0.90 -6.70 2.93
N VAL A 305 -1.28 -6.44 1.68
CA VAL A 305 -0.68 -7.03 0.47
C VAL A 305 -0.38 -5.92 -0.53
N ASP A 306 0.51 -6.21 -1.47
CA ASP A 306 0.88 -5.30 -2.59
C ASP A 306 1.70 -4.06 -2.20
N TYR A 307 3.01 -4.26 -1.96
CA TYR A 307 3.94 -3.23 -1.45
C TYR A 307 4.68 -2.50 -2.59
N GLN A 308 4.00 -2.23 -3.69
CA GLN A 308 4.63 -1.64 -4.88
C GLN A 308 4.83 -0.12 -4.81
N LEU A 309 4.16 0.57 -3.87
CA LEU A 309 4.27 2.03 -3.68
C LEU A 309 4.93 2.40 -2.35
N LEU A 310 5.88 1.58 -1.89
CA LEU A 310 6.61 1.84 -0.65
C LEU A 310 7.09 3.28 -0.55
N ARG A 311 6.90 3.85 0.64
CA ARG A 311 7.38 5.19 1.01
C ARG A 311 8.15 5.14 2.32
N TYR A 312 8.97 6.15 2.55
CA TYR A 312 9.64 6.37 3.83
C TYR A 312 9.13 7.67 4.44
N VAL A 313 8.08 7.58 5.25
CA VAL A 313 7.28 8.74 5.73
C VAL A 313 6.93 8.59 7.20
N PRO A 314 6.44 9.65 7.87
CA PRO A 314 5.94 9.51 9.24
C PRO A 314 4.82 8.48 9.33
N PRO A 315 4.79 7.62 10.37
CA PRO A 315 3.77 6.57 10.49
C PRO A 315 2.33 7.11 10.52
N ALA A 316 2.15 8.34 11.01
CA ALA A 316 0.85 8.99 11.03
C ALA A 316 0.34 9.31 9.62
N HIS A 317 1.19 9.61 8.63
CA HIS A 317 0.78 9.85 7.24
C HIS A 317 -0.07 8.68 6.72
N GLU A 318 0.41 7.45 6.93
CA GLU A 318 -0.25 6.25 6.45
C GLU A 318 -1.56 5.96 7.20
N VAL A 319 -1.60 6.17 8.52
CA VAL A 319 -2.84 6.00 9.31
C VAL A 319 -3.90 7.03 8.88
N PHE A 320 -3.52 8.30 8.71
CA PHE A 320 -4.44 9.33 8.23
C PHE A 320 -4.91 9.04 6.80
N GLN A 321 -4.00 8.80 5.84
CA GLN A 321 -4.34 8.40 4.47
C GLN A 321 -5.40 7.29 4.49
N TYR A 322 -5.14 6.21 5.21
CA TYR A 322 -6.05 5.08 5.31
C TYR A 322 -7.44 5.51 5.80
N LEU A 323 -7.53 6.23 6.93
CA LEU A 323 -8.81 6.68 7.51
C LEU A 323 -9.59 7.59 6.56
N TYR A 324 -8.92 8.42 5.77
CA TYR A 324 -9.55 9.27 4.74
C TYR A 324 -10.03 8.47 3.53
N VAL A 325 -9.27 7.47 3.07
CA VAL A 325 -9.63 6.64 1.91
C VAL A 325 -10.81 5.71 2.21
N VAL A 326 -10.93 5.17 3.43
CA VAL A 326 -11.91 4.10 3.74
C VAL A 326 -13.07 4.55 4.62
N GLY A 327 -12.97 5.72 5.26
CA GLY A 327 -13.96 6.25 6.20
C GLY A 327 -14.66 7.51 5.69
N THR A 328 -15.90 7.71 6.12
CA THR A 328 -16.63 8.99 5.91
C THR A 328 -16.11 10.06 6.86
N ARG A 329 -16.47 11.32 6.60
CA ARG A 329 -16.20 12.44 7.52
C ARG A 329 -16.76 12.15 8.93
N ALA A 330 -17.98 11.62 9.01
CA ALA A 330 -18.62 11.26 10.28
C ALA A 330 -17.82 10.18 11.04
N PHE A 331 -17.42 9.11 10.35
CA PHE A 331 -16.59 8.05 10.93
C PHE A 331 -15.27 8.60 11.49
N ARG A 332 -14.59 9.48 10.73
CA ARG A 332 -13.32 10.08 11.18
C ARG A 332 -13.52 10.96 12.41
N ARG A 333 -14.56 11.79 12.44
CA ARG A 333 -14.89 12.61 13.63
C ARG A 333 -15.13 11.75 14.87
N GLU A 334 -15.84 10.64 14.72
CA GLU A 334 -16.19 9.78 15.86
C GLU A 334 -15.02 8.91 16.34
N HIS A 335 -14.17 8.44 15.42
CA HIS A 335 -13.25 7.34 15.73
C HIS A 335 -11.77 7.64 15.50
N ALA A 336 -11.38 8.66 14.72
CA ALA A 336 -9.98 8.84 14.31
C ALA A 336 -9.03 8.97 15.50
N HIS A 337 -9.37 9.80 16.50
CA HIS A 337 -8.53 9.97 17.70
C HIS A 337 -8.31 8.64 18.43
N SER A 338 -9.40 7.90 18.68
CA SER A 338 -9.31 6.60 19.37
C SER A 338 -8.58 5.53 18.55
N LEU A 339 -8.67 5.56 17.22
CA LEU A 339 -7.92 4.66 16.33
C LEU A 339 -6.43 5.02 16.25
N LEU A 340 -6.09 6.31 16.26
CA LEU A 340 -4.70 6.79 16.35
C LEU A 340 -4.08 6.41 17.69
N ARG A 341 -4.88 6.48 18.77
CA ARG A 341 -4.44 6.02 20.09
C ARG A 341 -4.20 4.51 20.11
N GLU A 342 -5.17 3.74 19.61
CA GLU A 342 -5.06 2.29 19.48
C GLU A 342 -3.86 1.87 18.63
N TYR A 343 -3.61 2.56 17.51
CA TYR A 343 -2.42 2.38 16.69
C TYR A 343 -1.13 2.53 17.52
N HIS A 344 -1.01 3.62 18.30
CA HIS A 344 0.21 3.90 19.08
C HIS A 344 0.41 2.91 20.23
N ASP A 345 -0.66 2.57 20.94
CA ASP A 345 -0.60 1.57 22.02
C ASP A 345 -0.16 0.21 21.45
N GLN A 346 -0.67 -0.18 20.27
CA GLN A 346 -0.28 -1.40 19.58
C GLN A 346 1.16 -1.35 19.04
N LEU A 347 1.60 -0.20 18.51
CA LEU A 347 3.00 0.01 18.13
C LEU A 347 3.92 -0.21 19.34
N GLY A 348 3.52 0.30 20.50
CA GLY A 348 4.23 0.12 21.76
C GLY A 348 4.30 -1.33 22.23
N GLU A 349 3.19 -2.07 22.12
CA GLU A 349 3.17 -3.52 22.40
C GLU A 349 4.11 -4.30 21.47
N GLN A 350 4.09 -4.00 20.18
CA GLN A 350 4.96 -4.66 19.20
C GLN A 350 6.44 -4.34 19.43
N LEU A 351 6.79 -3.07 19.63
CA LEU A 351 8.16 -2.66 19.93
C LEU A 351 8.67 -3.29 21.24
N ARG A 352 7.83 -3.36 22.28
CA ARG A 352 8.19 -4.02 23.55
C ARG A 352 8.53 -5.49 23.33
N ALA A 353 7.74 -6.20 22.53
CA ALA A 353 8.02 -7.59 22.16
C ALA A 353 9.33 -7.75 21.36
N LEU A 354 9.75 -6.71 20.65
CA LEU A 354 11.01 -6.65 19.89
C LEU A 354 12.19 -6.11 20.73
N GLY A 355 12.02 -5.97 22.06
CA GLY A 355 13.08 -5.46 22.94
C GLY A 355 13.39 -3.97 22.73
N ALA A 356 12.39 -3.21 22.29
CA ALA A 356 12.45 -1.77 22.09
C ALA A 356 11.39 -1.03 22.91
N ASP A 357 11.64 0.25 23.20
CA ASP A 357 10.72 1.11 23.94
C ASP A 357 10.18 2.19 23.01
N VAL A 358 8.86 2.26 22.89
CA VAL A 358 8.16 3.28 22.11
C VAL A 358 8.42 4.69 22.64
N GLN A 359 8.67 4.86 23.94
CA GLN A 359 9.02 6.18 24.51
C GLN A 359 10.42 6.67 24.09
N GLN A 360 11.24 5.79 23.50
CA GLN A 360 12.54 6.17 22.93
C GLN A 360 12.48 6.36 21.42
N LEU A 361 11.61 5.62 20.73
CA LEU A 361 11.55 5.58 19.27
C LEU A 361 10.48 6.49 18.67
N LEU A 362 9.30 6.55 19.30
CA LEU A 362 8.18 7.37 18.87
C LEU A 362 7.23 7.65 20.05
N PRO A 363 7.60 8.55 20.99
CA PRO A 363 6.70 8.99 22.05
C PRO A 363 5.35 9.45 21.52
N TRP A 364 4.28 9.29 22.32
CA TRP A 364 2.93 9.73 21.94
C TRP A 364 2.90 11.21 21.51
N LYS A 365 3.60 12.08 22.24
CA LYS A 365 3.72 13.51 21.91
C LYS A 365 4.38 13.76 20.54
N ASP A 366 5.36 12.94 20.15
CA ASP A 366 6.09 13.11 18.90
C ASP A 366 5.27 12.56 17.72
N PHE A 367 4.51 11.48 17.97
CA PHE A 367 3.49 10.99 17.05
C PHE A 367 2.40 12.05 16.81
N GLN A 368 1.85 12.63 17.89
CA GLN A 368 0.88 13.72 17.83
C GLN A 368 1.40 14.96 17.12
N ALA A 369 2.68 15.30 17.31
CA ALA A 369 3.30 16.45 16.65
C ALA A 369 3.27 16.35 15.11
N SER A 370 3.17 15.13 14.55
CA SER A 370 3.05 14.91 13.09
C SER A 370 1.61 14.93 12.57
N TRP A 371 0.59 15.03 13.44
CA TRP A 371 -0.81 14.83 13.04
C TRP A 371 -1.31 15.86 12.04
N GLU A 372 -1.01 17.14 12.21
CA GLU A 372 -1.49 18.17 11.27
C GLU A 372 -0.86 17.99 9.89
N GLU A 373 0.45 17.70 9.81
CA GLU A 373 1.13 17.38 8.55
C GLU A 373 0.54 16.11 7.90
N SER A 374 0.25 15.09 8.73
CA SER A 374 -0.35 13.83 8.30
C SER A 374 -1.80 13.97 7.82
N ARG A 375 -2.58 14.81 8.48
CA ARG A 375 -3.96 15.12 8.13
C ARG A 375 -4.02 15.83 6.79
N ARG A 376 -3.12 16.81 6.57
CA ARG A 376 -2.94 17.48 5.28
C ARG A 376 -2.51 16.51 4.19
N HIS A 377 -1.56 15.62 4.47
CA HIS A 377 -1.19 14.54 3.56
C HIS A 377 -2.41 13.66 3.19
N GLY A 378 -3.20 13.24 4.19
CA GLY A 378 -4.43 12.49 3.98
C GLY A 378 -5.43 13.22 3.06
N LEU A 379 -5.67 14.51 3.29
CA LEU A 379 -6.52 15.33 2.43
C LEU A 379 -5.97 15.45 1.01
N LEU A 380 -4.67 15.63 0.83
CA LEU A 380 -4.04 15.78 -0.48
C LEU A 380 -4.05 14.49 -1.29
N VAL A 381 -3.71 13.35 -0.67
CA VAL A 381 -3.54 12.08 -1.38
C VAL A 381 -4.88 11.39 -1.67
N THR A 382 -5.87 11.53 -0.79
CA THR A 382 -7.14 10.80 -0.87
C THR A 382 -7.92 11.06 -2.16
N PRO A 383 -8.02 12.29 -2.70
CA PRO A 383 -8.62 12.54 -4.00
C PRO A 383 -7.98 11.73 -5.14
N PHE A 384 -6.66 11.53 -5.10
CA PHE A 384 -5.93 10.72 -6.07
C PHE A 384 -6.18 9.21 -5.89
N PHE A 385 -6.62 8.76 -4.72
CA PHE A 385 -7.12 7.40 -4.52
C PHE A 385 -8.59 7.27 -4.95
N LEU A 386 -9.48 8.09 -4.38
CA LEU A 386 -10.93 7.92 -4.52
C LEU A 386 -11.42 8.02 -5.95
N HIS A 387 -10.82 8.88 -6.79
CA HIS A 387 -11.22 8.97 -8.18
C HIS A 387 -11.00 7.64 -8.93
N PHE A 388 -10.08 6.81 -8.45
CA PHE A 388 -9.79 5.47 -8.96
C PHE A 388 -10.61 4.40 -8.21
N VAL A 389 -10.51 4.37 -6.89
CA VAL A 389 -11.13 3.36 -6.01
C VAL A 389 -12.65 3.29 -6.15
N LEU A 390 -13.31 4.43 -6.35
CA LEU A 390 -14.77 4.49 -6.48
C LEU A 390 -15.26 4.22 -7.90
N THR A 391 -14.36 4.09 -8.88
CA THR A 391 -14.75 3.79 -10.26
C THR A 391 -15.29 2.37 -10.35
N ASP A 392 -16.36 2.20 -11.13
CA ASP A 392 -16.97 0.89 -11.34
C ASP A 392 -15.97 -0.14 -11.89
N GLY A 393 -15.98 -1.34 -11.31
CA GLY A 393 -15.03 -2.40 -11.63
C GLY A 393 -15.12 -2.86 -13.09
N ALA A 394 -16.30 -2.87 -13.71
CA ALA A 394 -16.46 -3.22 -15.12
C ALA A 394 -15.88 -2.12 -16.02
N VAL A 395 -15.98 -0.85 -15.61
CA VAL A 395 -15.38 0.26 -16.34
C VAL A 395 -13.85 0.22 -16.24
N LEU A 396 -13.30 0.01 -15.05
CA LEU A 396 -11.86 -0.18 -14.87
C LEU A 396 -11.36 -1.39 -15.67
N SER A 397 -12.06 -2.52 -15.57
CA SER A 397 -11.75 -3.74 -16.31
C SER A 397 -11.64 -3.48 -17.81
N LYS A 398 -12.66 -2.82 -18.38
CA LYS A 398 -12.68 -2.47 -19.80
C LYS A 398 -11.52 -1.53 -20.17
N THR A 399 -11.30 -0.47 -19.40
CA THR A 399 -10.20 0.48 -19.64
C THR A 399 -8.84 -0.19 -19.54
N PHE A 400 -8.66 -1.12 -18.60
CA PHE A 400 -7.38 -1.78 -18.33
C PHE A 400 -7.08 -2.93 -19.27
N SER A 401 -8.12 -3.52 -19.87
CA SER A 401 -7.98 -4.52 -20.91
C SER A 401 -7.51 -3.95 -22.26
N ASP A 402 -7.66 -2.63 -22.49
CA ASP A 402 -7.23 -1.94 -23.70
C ASP A 402 -5.98 -1.08 -23.46
N VAL A 403 -4.91 -1.35 -24.22
CA VAL A 403 -3.62 -0.66 -24.11
C VAL A 403 -3.74 0.86 -24.23
N LYS A 404 -4.49 1.35 -25.22
CA LYS A 404 -4.59 2.78 -25.53
C LYS A 404 -5.46 3.48 -24.49
N ALA A 405 -6.58 2.87 -24.11
CA ALA A 405 -7.46 3.38 -23.07
C ALA A 405 -6.74 3.44 -21.72
N TYR A 406 -5.96 2.42 -21.36
CA TYR A 406 -5.14 2.40 -20.16
C TYR A 406 -4.09 3.53 -20.18
N HIS A 407 -3.33 3.66 -21.25
CA HIS A 407 -2.32 4.72 -21.39
C HIS A 407 -2.96 6.11 -21.31
N HIS A 408 -4.05 6.34 -22.03
CA HIS A 408 -4.76 7.61 -22.03
C HIS A 408 -5.28 7.96 -20.63
N PHE A 409 -5.97 7.00 -19.99
CA PHE A 409 -6.51 7.17 -18.64
C PHE A 409 -5.42 7.49 -17.63
N LEU A 410 -4.29 6.77 -17.68
CA LEU A 410 -3.21 7.02 -16.72
C LEU A 410 -2.42 8.30 -16.99
N ASN A 411 -2.08 8.60 -18.25
CA ASN A 411 -1.02 9.55 -18.58
C ASN A 411 -1.44 10.74 -19.44
N GLU A 412 -2.60 10.72 -20.09
CA GLU A 412 -3.01 11.80 -20.99
C GLU A 412 -4.16 12.61 -20.41
N GLY A 413 -5.24 11.94 -20.02
CA GLY A 413 -6.42 12.60 -19.48
C GLY A 413 -7.44 11.62 -18.95
N ARG A 414 -7.90 11.86 -17.72
CA ARG A 414 -9.04 11.14 -17.12
C ARG A 414 -10.15 12.06 -16.64
N THR A 415 -10.06 13.36 -16.93
CA THR A 415 -11.02 14.37 -16.46
C THR A 415 -12.44 14.08 -16.90
N ASP A 416 -12.69 13.81 -18.18
CA ASP A 416 -14.05 13.55 -18.67
C ASP A 416 -14.67 12.30 -18.01
N HIS A 417 -13.86 11.26 -17.82
CA HIS A 417 -14.28 10.05 -17.14
C HIS A 417 -14.65 10.34 -15.67
N VAL A 418 -13.77 11.02 -14.94
CA VAL A 418 -13.98 11.38 -13.53
C VAL A 418 -15.20 12.30 -13.38
N LEU A 419 -15.37 13.29 -14.27
CA LEU A 419 -16.54 14.17 -14.26
C LEU A 419 -17.83 13.42 -14.59
N LYS A 420 -17.79 12.45 -15.49
CA LYS A 420 -18.94 11.59 -15.79
C LYS A 420 -19.34 10.78 -14.56
N GLN A 421 -18.39 10.11 -13.91
CA GLN A 421 -18.64 9.37 -12.67
C GLN A 421 -19.21 10.27 -11.57
N PHE A 422 -18.65 11.46 -11.39
CA PHE A 422 -19.13 12.44 -10.42
C PHE A 422 -20.58 12.88 -10.67
N ARG A 423 -21.02 12.98 -11.94
CA ARG A 423 -22.40 13.35 -12.28
C ARG A 423 -23.37 12.19 -12.17
N GLU A 424 -22.98 11.00 -12.61
CA GLU A 424 -23.89 9.86 -12.82
C GLU A 424 -23.96 8.91 -11.63
N ASP A 425 -22.87 8.74 -10.87
CA ASP A 425 -22.80 7.81 -9.74
C ASP A 425 -22.94 8.55 -8.39
N ALA A 426 -24.07 8.31 -7.70
CA ALA A 426 -24.38 8.99 -6.45
C ALA A 426 -23.39 8.66 -5.32
N VAL A 427 -22.97 7.40 -5.20
CA VAL A 427 -22.02 6.96 -4.16
C VAL A 427 -20.65 7.55 -4.43
N TYR A 428 -20.23 7.59 -5.71
CA TYR A 428 -18.99 8.26 -6.12
C TYR A 428 -19.03 9.74 -5.75
N ARG A 429 -20.11 10.45 -6.15
CA ARG A 429 -20.28 11.87 -5.91
C ARG A 429 -20.27 12.21 -4.42
N GLU A 430 -21.03 11.49 -3.61
CA GLU A 430 -21.14 11.73 -2.17
C GLU A 430 -19.78 11.57 -1.48
N ARG A 431 -19.14 10.40 -1.64
CA ARG A 431 -17.87 10.10 -1.00
C ARG A 431 -16.75 11.02 -1.47
N PHE A 432 -16.72 11.37 -2.75
CA PHE A 432 -15.69 12.25 -3.27
C PHE A 432 -15.92 13.70 -2.84
N SER A 433 -17.17 14.18 -2.84
CA SER A 433 -17.51 15.55 -2.41
C SER A 433 -17.14 15.79 -0.94
N GLU A 434 -17.34 14.81 -0.05
CA GLU A 434 -16.93 14.95 1.36
C GLU A 434 -15.45 15.34 1.49
N ILE A 435 -14.58 14.65 0.76
CA ILE A 435 -13.14 14.91 0.80
C ILE A 435 -12.79 16.23 0.14
N LEU A 436 -13.37 16.52 -1.03
CA LEU A 436 -13.08 17.74 -1.77
C LEU A 436 -13.53 19.00 -1.02
N GLU A 437 -14.66 18.95 -0.33
CA GLU A 437 -15.12 20.05 0.53
C GLU A 437 -14.15 20.33 1.68
N GLU A 438 -13.67 19.29 2.37
CA GLU A 438 -12.66 19.44 3.43
C GLU A 438 -11.35 20.02 2.88
N LEU A 439 -10.90 19.53 1.73
CA LEU A 439 -9.71 20.05 1.04
C LEU A 439 -9.89 21.52 0.64
N VAL A 440 -11.04 21.89 0.07
CA VAL A 440 -11.34 23.28 -0.31
C VAL A 440 -11.32 24.18 0.92
N ARG A 441 -12.05 23.84 1.98
CA ARG A 441 -12.11 24.67 3.18
C ARG A 441 -10.73 24.86 3.80
N ASP A 442 -9.99 23.78 3.98
CA ASP A 442 -8.74 23.82 4.72
C ASP A 442 -7.58 24.41 3.92
N LEU A 443 -7.42 23.99 2.66
CA LEU A 443 -6.21 24.26 1.89
C LEU A 443 -6.39 25.33 0.83
N VAL A 444 -7.61 25.52 0.31
CA VAL A 444 -7.92 26.56 -0.69
C VAL A 444 -8.45 27.82 -0.04
N LEU A 445 -9.40 27.69 0.89
CA LEU A 445 -10.04 28.83 1.54
C LEU A 445 -9.25 29.32 2.76
N GLY A 446 -8.45 28.44 3.37
CA GLY A 446 -7.68 28.75 4.58
C GLY A 446 -8.56 28.81 5.83
N GLU A 447 -9.71 28.14 5.81
CA GLU A 447 -10.69 28.10 6.91
C GLU A 447 -10.32 27.05 7.97
N GLY A 448 -9.20 26.33 7.79
CA GLY A 448 -8.78 25.19 8.63
C GLY A 448 -8.68 25.52 10.13
N SER A 449 -9.48 24.76 10.90
CA SER A 449 -9.57 24.66 12.37
C SER A 449 -9.50 25.96 13.20
N SER A 450 -10.34 26.94 12.87
CA SER A 450 -10.82 27.87 13.90
C SER A 450 -11.80 27.14 14.86
N GLY A 451 -11.24 26.47 15.88
CA GLY A 451 -11.90 26.38 17.19
C GLY A 451 -12.71 25.14 17.58
N ALA A 452 -12.95 24.15 16.71
CA ALA A 452 -13.79 22.98 17.08
C ALA A 452 -13.02 21.68 17.41
N ASP A 453 -11.80 21.48 16.87
CA ASP A 453 -11.04 20.22 17.05
C ASP A 453 -9.86 20.34 18.04
N LYS A 454 -9.84 21.41 18.87
CA LYS A 454 -8.81 21.58 19.92
C LYS A 454 -9.13 20.86 21.24
N GLU A 455 -10.28 20.21 21.33
CA GLU A 455 -10.68 19.39 22.48
C GLU A 455 -11.22 18.04 22.03
N THR A 456 -10.36 17.15 21.49
CA THR A 456 -10.59 15.70 21.50
C THR A 456 -9.29 14.93 21.36
#